data_AF-A0A9C9T8J9-F1
#
_entry.id   AF-A0A9C9T8J9-F1
#
_cell.length_a   1.000
_cell.length_b   1.000
_cell.length_c   1.000
_cell.angle_alpha   90.00
_cell.angle_beta   90.00
_cell.angle_gamma   90.00
#
_symmetry.space_group_name_H-M   'P 1'
#
loop_
_entity.id
_entity.type
_entity.pdbx_description
1 polymer ?
#
loop_
_entity_poly.entity_id
_entity_poly.type
_entity_poly.pdbx_seq_one_letter_code
_entity_poly.pdbx_strand_id
1 'polypeptide(L)'
;MSVNQHINQLEHQLNSFDPDLRRHSLNSLIQLVESGDASVKPPREIANMHCHSFFSYNGYDMSPSGLAWMAKREGIKLLGIVDFDVLDGVEEFLDACELLNVRGTAGLETRVFLEEFKNDELNSPGEPGISYHMGVGFCRNSLQTSGQAII
;
A
#
# COMPACT_ATOMS: atom_id res chain seq x y z
N MET A 1 -8.63 -19.04 -22.60
CA MET A 1 -9.32 -18.49 -21.42
C MET A 1 -10.26 -17.40 -21.89
N SER A 2 -11.42 -17.20 -21.25
CA SER A 2 -12.20 -15.99 -21.50
C SER A 2 -11.44 -14.75 -20.97
N VAL A 3 -11.73 -13.56 -21.51
CA VAL A 3 -11.12 -12.30 -21.03
C VAL A 3 -11.28 -12.14 -19.52
N ASN A 4 -12.47 -12.45 -18.99
CA ASN A 4 -12.74 -12.39 -17.55
C ASN A 4 -11.90 -13.39 -16.73
N GLN A 5 -11.67 -14.60 -17.24
CA GLN A 5 -10.79 -15.56 -16.56
C GLN A 5 -9.35 -15.07 -16.53
N HIS A 6 -8.90 -14.44 -17.61
CA HIS A 6 -7.56 -13.86 -17.68
C HIS A 6 -7.39 -12.69 -16.71
N ILE A 7 -8.36 -11.76 -16.67
CA ILE A 7 -8.36 -10.65 -15.70
C ILE A 7 -8.30 -11.18 -14.27
N ASN A 8 -9.17 -12.13 -13.90
CA ASN A 8 -9.19 -12.70 -12.55
C ASN A 8 -7.86 -13.37 -12.19
N GLN A 9 -7.21 -14.04 -13.14
CA GLN A 9 -5.90 -14.63 -12.93
C GLN A 9 -4.85 -13.54 -12.65
N LEU A 10 -4.79 -12.49 -13.46
CA LEU A 10 -3.86 -11.37 -13.27
C LEU A 10 -4.13 -10.65 -11.93
N GLU A 11 -5.40 -10.43 -11.57
CA GLU A 11 -5.79 -9.83 -10.29
C GLU A 11 -5.34 -10.69 -9.09
N HIS A 12 -5.43 -12.01 -9.21
CA HIS A 12 -4.91 -12.92 -8.19
C HIS A 12 -3.37 -12.86 -8.13
N GLN A 13 -2.70 -12.82 -9.27
CA GLN A 13 -1.24 -12.76 -9.37
C GLN A 13 -0.64 -11.46 -8.84
N LEU A 14 -1.42 -10.37 -8.78
CA LEU A 14 -1.01 -9.15 -8.09
C LEU A 14 -0.68 -9.37 -6.61
N ASN A 15 -1.21 -10.42 -5.97
CA ASN A 15 -0.93 -10.72 -4.56
C ASN A 15 0.13 -11.83 -4.38
N SER A 16 0.81 -12.23 -5.46
CA SER A 16 1.95 -13.15 -5.36
C SER A 16 3.08 -12.55 -4.54
N PHE A 17 3.85 -13.36 -3.82
CA PHE A 17 5.10 -12.93 -3.20
C PHE A 17 6.24 -12.69 -4.21
N ASP A 18 6.09 -13.15 -5.45
CA ASP A 18 7.02 -12.86 -6.54
C ASP A 18 6.81 -11.44 -7.11
N PRO A 19 7.76 -10.49 -6.89
CA PRO A 19 7.62 -9.11 -7.36
C PRO A 19 7.60 -8.98 -8.90
N ASP A 20 8.29 -9.86 -9.62
CA ASP A 20 8.30 -9.81 -11.08
C ASP A 20 6.95 -10.25 -11.64
N LEU A 21 6.31 -11.25 -11.02
CA LEU A 21 4.96 -11.67 -11.37
C LEU A 21 3.94 -10.57 -11.08
N ARG A 22 4.04 -9.88 -9.93
CA ARG A 22 3.18 -8.73 -9.63
C ARG A 22 3.33 -7.63 -10.69
N ARG A 23 4.57 -7.24 -11.00
CA ARG A 23 4.87 -6.21 -12.00
C ARG A 23 4.35 -6.59 -13.39
N HIS A 24 4.54 -7.83 -13.82
CA HIS A 24 4.01 -8.32 -15.10
C HIS A 24 2.48 -8.28 -15.13
N SER A 25 1.84 -8.70 -14.05
CA SER A 25 0.38 -8.75 -13.94
C SER A 25 -0.23 -7.36 -13.97
N LEU A 26 0.36 -6.41 -13.25
CA LEU A 26 -0.07 -5.01 -13.22
C LEU A 26 -0.01 -4.37 -14.61
N ASN A 27 1.11 -4.52 -15.31
CA ASN A 27 1.26 -3.99 -16.66
C ASN A 27 0.26 -4.62 -17.65
N SER A 28 0.01 -5.92 -17.54
CA SER A 28 -0.98 -6.60 -18.38
C SER A 28 -2.40 -6.09 -18.11
N LEU A 29 -2.75 -5.85 -16.84
CA LEU A 29 -4.03 -5.26 -16.48
C LEU A 29 -4.20 -3.82 -17.00
N ILE A 30 -3.14 -3.01 -16.95
CA ILE A 30 -3.13 -1.67 -17.54
C ILE A 30 -3.41 -1.74 -19.04
N GLN A 31 -2.72 -2.62 -19.77
CA GLN A 31 -2.93 -2.80 -21.21
C GLN A 31 -4.37 -3.20 -21.55
N LEU A 32 -4.99 -4.08 -20.75
CA LEU A 32 -6.38 -4.47 -20.94
C LEU A 32 -7.35 -3.31 -20.70
N VAL A 33 -7.04 -2.40 -19.78
CA VAL A 33 -7.85 -1.19 -19.58
C VAL A 33 -7.69 -0.24 -20.76
N GLU A 34 -6.46 -0.07 -21.27
CA GLU A 34 -6.17 0.79 -22.42
C GLU A 34 -6.80 0.28 -23.73
N SER A 35 -6.85 -1.04 -23.93
CA SER A 35 -7.51 -1.67 -25.08
C SER A 35 -9.03 -1.70 -24.98
N GLY A 36 -9.59 -1.44 -23.79
CA GLY A 36 -11.02 -1.53 -23.51
C GLY A 36 -11.52 -2.94 -23.19
N ASP A 37 -10.61 -3.91 -23.06
CA ASP A 37 -10.94 -5.29 -22.68
C ASP A 37 -11.24 -5.45 -21.17
N ALA A 38 -10.77 -4.51 -20.35
CA ALA A 38 -11.08 -4.41 -18.92
C ALA A 38 -11.73 -3.05 -18.60
N SER A 39 -12.77 -3.08 -17.77
CA SER A 39 -13.41 -1.86 -17.24
C SER A 39 -12.95 -1.54 -15.82
N VAL A 40 -12.86 -0.24 -15.53
CA VAL A 40 -12.59 0.33 -14.21
C VAL A 40 -13.67 1.37 -13.90
N LYS A 41 -13.98 1.58 -12.61
CA LYS A 41 -14.93 2.63 -12.21
C LYS A 41 -14.30 4.01 -12.44
N PRO A 42 -15.10 5.04 -12.79
CA PRO A 42 -14.59 6.40 -12.85
C PRO A 42 -14.09 6.86 -11.47
N PRO A 43 -13.09 7.76 -11.40
CA PRO A 43 -12.61 8.30 -10.14
C PRO A 43 -13.73 8.93 -9.30
N ARG A 44 -13.72 8.65 -8.00
CA ARG A 44 -14.63 9.16 -6.98
C ARG A 44 -13.82 9.87 -5.90
N GLU A 45 -14.42 10.84 -5.23
CA GLU A 45 -13.80 11.57 -4.11
C GLU A 45 -13.75 10.71 -2.83
N ILE A 46 -13.04 9.59 -2.90
CA ILE A 46 -12.80 8.67 -1.78
C ILE A 46 -11.31 8.75 -1.43
N ALA A 47 -11.05 8.86 -0.13
CA ALA A 47 -9.73 8.77 0.46
C ALA A 47 -9.71 7.65 1.48
N ASN A 48 -8.79 6.70 1.30
CA ASN A 48 -8.43 5.74 2.34
C ASN A 48 -6.92 5.79 2.55
N MET A 49 -6.49 6.50 3.59
CA MET A 49 -5.07 6.84 3.80
C MET A 49 -4.34 5.89 4.76
N HIS A 50 -5.01 4.83 5.21
CA HIS A 50 -4.48 3.88 6.19
C HIS A 50 -4.86 2.45 5.79
N CYS A 51 -4.13 1.88 4.83
CA CYS A 51 -4.19 0.48 4.48
C CYS A 51 -2.90 -0.22 4.90
N HIS A 52 -3.01 -1.46 5.35
CA HIS A 52 -1.84 -2.34 5.52
C HIS A 52 -1.69 -3.20 4.27
N SER A 53 -0.47 -3.47 3.81
CA SER A 53 -0.16 -4.47 2.79
C SER A 53 0.23 -5.80 3.46
N PHE A 54 0.56 -6.83 2.66
CA PHE A 54 1.07 -8.10 3.17
C PHE A 54 2.40 -7.97 3.94
N PHE A 55 3.07 -6.81 3.87
CA PHE A 55 4.28 -6.55 4.65
C PHE A 55 3.94 -6.23 6.11
N SER A 56 2.66 -6.14 6.42
CA SER A 56 2.08 -5.79 7.71
C SER A 56 0.94 -6.76 8.06
N TYR A 57 0.23 -6.50 9.14
CA TYR A 57 -1.03 -7.18 9.48
C TYR A 57 -2.13 -6.80 8.47
N ASN A 58 -2.25 -7.58 7.40
CA ASN A 58 -3.34 -7.49 6.42
C ASN A 58 -4.12 -8.82 6.39
N GLY A 59 -5.42 -8.78 6.70
CA GLY A 59 -6.29 -9.97 6.72
C GLY A 59 -6.78 -10.45 5.34
N TYR A 60 -6.28 -9.84 4.26
CA TYR A 60 -6.69 -10.03 2.86
C TYR A 60 -5.52 -10.40 1.93
N ASP A 61 -4.31 -10.60 2.48
CA ASP A 61 -3.06 -10.91 1.77
C ASP A 61 -2.75 -9.98 0.58
N MET A 62 -3.20 -8.71 0.63
CA MET A 62 -3.03 -7.79 -0.49
C MET A 62 -1.62 -7.21 -0.55
N SER A 63 -1.00 -7.27 -1.73
CA SER A 63 0.29 -6.63 -1.98
C SER A 63 0.16 -5.11 -2.15
N PRO A 64 1.28 -4.35 -2.13
CA PRO A 64 1.29 -2.95 -2.51
C PRO A 64 0.66 -2.68 -3.89
N SER A 65 1.06 -3.44 -4.93
CA SER A 65 0.48 -3.33 -6.27
C SER A 65 -1.00 -3.70 -6.32
N GLY A 66 -1.41 -4.71 -5.54
CA GLY A 66 -2.79 -5.17 -5.44
C GLY A 66 -3.71 -4.11 -4.85
N LEU A 67 -3.25 -3.40 -3.81
CA LEU A 67 -3.95 -2.27 -3.21
C LEU A 67 -4.12 -1.11 -4.20
N ALA A 68 -3.06 -0.74 -4.92
CA ALA A 68 -3.12 0.30 -5.94
C ALA A 68 -4.09 -0.06 -7.08
N TRP A 69 -4.05 -1.31 -7.56
CA TRP A 69 -4.99 -1.82 -8.57
C TRP A 69 -6.44 -1.80 -8.08
N MET A 70 -6.69 -2.25 -6.85
CA MET A 70 -8.02 -2.18 -6.24
C MET A 70 -8.53 -0.74 -6.23
N ALA A 71 -7.70 0.23 -5.85
CA ALA A 71 -8.09 1.64 -5.90
C ALA A 71 -8.44 2.10 -7.31
N LYS A 72 -7.64 1.72 -8.32
CA LYS A 72 -7.96 2.02 -9.73
C LYS A 72 -9.30 1.42 -10.17
N ARG A 73 -9.52 0.13 -9.88
CA ARG A 73 -10.75 -0.61 -10.23
C ARG A 73 -11.97 -0.01 -9.59
N GLU A 74 -11.86 0.39 -8.33
CA GLU A 74 -12.95 0.94 -7.55
C GLU A 74 -13.13 2.46 -7.70
N GLY A 75 -12.24 3.13 -8.45
CA GLY A 75 -12.26 4.57 -8.59
C GLY A 75 -11.95 5.31 -7.29
N ILE A 76 -11.13 4.74 -6.40
CA ILE A 76 -10.64 5.43 -5.20
C ILE A 76 -9.54 6.40 -5.63
N LYS A 77 -9.73 7.69 -5.32
CA LYS A 77 -8.83 8.74 -5.79
C LYS A 77 -7.57 8.89 -4.96
N LEU A 78 -7.67 8.69 -3.63
CA LEU A 78 -6.54 8.77 -2.72
C LEU A 78 -6.42 7.48 -1.90
N LEU A 79 -5.22 6.89 -1.91
CA LEU A 79 -4.92 5.66 -1.20
C LEU A 79 -3.59 5.80 -0.45
N GLY A 80 -3.50 5.30 0.78
CA GLY A 80 -2.27 5.29 1.56
C GLY A 80 -1.96 3.92 2.13
N ILE A 81 -0.70 3.49 2.05
CA ILE A 81 -0.20 2.35 2.83
C ILE A 81 0.49 2.83 4.11
N VAL A 82 0.30 2.09 5.19
CA VAL A 82 0.90 2.34 6.50
C VAL A 82 1.30 0.99 7.10
N ASP A 83 2.47 0.47 6.76
CA ASP A 83 2.89 -0.87 7.19
C ASP A 83 3.55 -0.88 8.57
N PHE A 84 3.37 -1.97 9.34
CA PHE A 84 3.91 -2.07 10.69
C PHE A 84 5.42 -2.28 10.69
N ASP A 85 6.16 -1.36 11.32
CA ASP A 85 7.61 -1.43 11.57
C ASP A 85 8.50 -1.56 10.31
N VAL A 86 7.95 -1.47 9.10
CA VAL A 86 8.67 -1.67 7.83
C VAL A 86 8.31 -0.63 6.77
N LEU A 87 9.19 -0.49 5.76
CA LEU A 87 8.99 0.36 4.59
C LEU A 87 9.08 -0.42 3.27
N ASP A 88 9.13 -1.75 3.33
CA ASP A 88 9.38 -2.65 2.19
C ASP A 88 8.40 -2.45 1.03
N GLY A 89 7.14 -2.06 1.32
CA GLY A 89 6.11 -1.81 0.32
C GLY A 89 6.12 -0.43 -0.34
N VAL A 90 6.93 0.53 0.16
CA VAL A 90 6.85 1.95 -0.25
C VAL A 90 7.06 2.16 -1.74
N GLU A 91 8.18 1.68 -2.28
CA GLU A 91 8.55 1.94 -3.68
C GLU A 91 7.57 1.24 -4.63
N GLU A 92 7.26 -0.04 -4.38
CA GLU A 92 6.27 -0.78 -5.18
C GLU A 92 4.90 -0.09 -5.19
N PHE A 93 4.43 0.36 -4.02
CA PHE A 93 3.13 1.03 -3.91
C PHE A 93 3.07 2.33 -4.71
N LEU A 94 4.08 3.18 -4.55
CA LEU A 94 4.12 4.49 -5.18
C LEU A 94 4.30 4.37 -6.70
N ASP A 95 5.16 3.47 -7.16
CA ASP A 95 5.33 3.16 -8.59
C ASP A 95 4.01 2.66 -9.20
N ALA A 96 3.31 1.74 -8.53
CA ALA A 96 2.02 1.24 -8.98
C ALA A 96 0.95 2.34 -9.00
N CYS A 97 0.93 3.22 -7.99
CA CYS A 97 0.03 4.37 -7.94
C CYS A 97 0.27 5.34 -9.11
N GLU A 98 1.54 5.62 -9.43
CA GLU A 98 1.91 6.47 -10.56
C GLU A 98 1.42 5.87 -11.89
N LEU A 99 1.70 4.60 -12.14
CA LEU A 99 1.25 3.88 -13.34
C LEU A 99 -0.28 3.88 -13.49
N LEU A 100 -1.00 3.76 -12.38
CA LEU A 100 -2.46 3.67 -12.37
C LEU A 100 -3.17 5.03 -12.30
N ASN A 101 -2.44 6.13 -12.11
CA ASN A 101 -2.96 7.46 -11.83
C ASN A 101 -3.86 7.48 -10.57
N VAL A 102 -3.38 6.85 -9.49
CA VAL A 102 -3.94 6.88 -8.13
C VAL A 102 -3.06 7.79 -7.28
N ARG A 103 -3.64 8.65 -6.44
CA ARG A 103 -2.85 9.52 -5.55
C ARG A 103 -2.43 8.74 -4.31
N GLY A 104 -1.22 8.19 -4.37
CA GLY A 104 -0.61 7.38 -3.31
C GLY A 104 0.08 8.20 -2.22
N THR A 105 0.00 7.75 -0.96
CA THR A 105 0.98 8.08 0.08
C THR A 105 1.52 6.81 0.73
N ALA A 106 2.74 6.85 1.26
CA ALA A 106 3.28 5.74 2.02
C ALA A 106 3.72 6.20 3.42
N GLY A 107 3.50 5.32 4.38
CA GLY A 107 3.69 5.52 5.80
C GLY A 107 4.19 4.24 6.47
N LEU A 108 4.60 4.38 7.72
CA LEU A 108 4.79 3.28 8.63
C LEU A 108 4.02 3.56 9.93
N GLU A 109 3.55 2.51 10.56
CA GLU A 109 3.02 2.54 11.92
C GLU A 109 3.97 1.75 12.82
N THR A 110 4.44 2.34 13.91
CA THR A 110 5.36 1.68 14.85
C THR A 110 4.89 1.85 16.27
N ARG A 111 5.40 1.02 17.16
CA ARG A 111 5.09 1.06 18.59
C ARG A 111 6.14 1.86 19.33
N VAL A 112 5.69 2.84 20.10
CA VAL A 112 6.54 3.64 20.98
C VAL A 112 6.09 3.43 22.42
N PHE A 113 7.04 3.22 23.32
CA PHE A 113 6.77 3.18 24.75
C PHE A 113 6.85 4.59 25.35
N LEU A 114 5.79 4.98 26.07
CA LEU A 114 5.67 6.27 26.76
C LEU A 114 5.70 6.03 28.27
N GLU A 115 6.84 6.34 28.90
CA GLU A 115 7.09 6.09 30.33
C GLU A 115 6.05 6.80 31.23
N GLU A 116 5.62 8.00 30.83
CA GLU A 116 4.61 8.81 31.52
C GLU A 116 3.26 8.10 31.64
N PHE A 117 2.98 7.15 30.74
CA PHE A 117 1.72 6.40 30.65
C PHE A 117 1.91 4.89 30.87
N LYS A 118 3.00 4.46 31.52
CA LYS A 118 3.35 3.04 31.65
C LYS A 118 2.29 2.14 32.31
N ASN A 119 1.34 2.72 33.03
CA ASN A 119 0.25 1.99 33.69
C ASN A 119 -1.10 2.14 32.96
N ASP A 120 -1.14 2.93 31.89
CA ASP A 120 -2.36 3.25 31.15
C ASP A 120 -2.35 2.52 29.81
N GLU A 121 -3.47 1.89 29.45
CA GLU A 121 -3.67 1.39 28.10
C GLU A 121 -4.02 2.57 27.17
N LEU A 122 -3.25 2.73 26.09
CA LEU A 122 -3.42 3.82 25.13
C LEU A 122 -4.19 3.32 23.91
N ASN A 123 -3.55 3.31 22.72
CA ASN A 123 -4.14 2.81 21.49
C ASN A 123 -3.65 1.41 21.12
N SER A 124 -2.77 0.79 21.93
CA SER A 124 -2.37 -0.61 21.78
C SER A 124 -3.11 -1.49 22.81
N PRO A 125 -4.10 -2.29 22.38
CA PRO A 125 -4.91 -3.10 23.30
C PRO A 125 -4.10 -4.11 24.10
N GLY A 126 -4.27 -4.11 25.43
CA GLY A 126 -3.56 -5.02 26.33
C GLY A 126 -2.06 -4.72 26.52
N GLU A 127 -1.55 -3.61 25.99
CA GLU A 127 -0.15 -3.19 26.14
C GLU A 127 -0.05 -1.82 26.84
N PRO A 128 -0.07 -1.75 28.19
CA PRO A 128 0.09 -0.50 28.93
C PRO A 128 1.38 0.26 28.57
N GLY A 129 1.27 1.57 28.41
CA GLY A 129 2.37 2.45 28.00
C GLY A 129 2.77 2.37 26.54
N ILE A 130 2.18 1.49 25.72
CA ILE A 130 2.48 1.39 24.30
C ILE A 130 1.50 2.22 23.47
N SER A 131 2.06 3.09 22.62
CA SER A 131 1.32 3.88 21.65
C SER A 131 1.78 3.60 20.23
N TYR A 132 0.86 3.24 19.34
CA TYR A 132 1.07 3.30 17.89
C TYR A 132 1.34 4.75 17.47
N HIS A 133 2.39 4.94 16.68
CA HIS A 133 2.81 6.20 16.10
C HIS A 133 3.01 6.01 14.61
N MET A 134 2.46 6.94 13.83
CA MET A 134 2.58 6.91 12.39
C MET A 134 3.54 7.99 11.88
N GLY A 135 4.42 7.57 10.98
CA GLY A 135 5.10 8.47 10.05
C GLY A 135 4.46 8.35 8.67
N VAL A 136 4.24 9.46 7.98
CA VAL A 136 3.69 9.49 6.61
C VAL A 136 4.54 10.40 5.74
N GLY A 137 4.67 10.07 4.46
CA GLY A 137 5.45 10.85 3.50
C GLY A 137 6.79 10.21 3.15
N PHE A 138 6.94 8.90 3.38
CA PHE A 138 8.11 8.16 2.91
C PHE A 138 8.01 7.97 1.40
N CYS A 139 9.07 8.33 0.68
CA CYS A 139 9.14 8.15 -0.78
C CYS A 139 10.02 6.96 -1.20
N ARG A 140 10.76 6.36 -0.26
CA ARG A 140 11.70 5.25 -0.47
C ARG A 140 11.79 4.38 0.78
N ASN A 141 12.20 3.14 0.60
CA ASN A 141 12.46 2.17 1.69
C ASN A 141 13.88 2.25 2.28
N SER A 142 14.74 3.11 1.72
CA SER A 142 16.15 3.22 2.10
C SER A 142 16.53 4.64 2.50
N LEU A 143 17.42 4.75 3.48
CA LEU A 143 18.01 6.01 3.91
C LEU A 143 19.08 6.45 2.90
N GLN A 144 19.06 7.72 2.51
CA GLN A 144 20.23 8.33 1.90
C GLN A 144 21.29 8.48 3.00
N THR A 145 22.43 7.80 2.84
CA THR A 145 23.55 7.82 3.79
C THR A 145 24.19 9.20 3.97
N SER A 146 23.79 10.21 3.19
CA SER A 146 24.21 11.60 3.28
C SER A 146 23.08 12.51 3.76
N GLY A 147 22.59 12.32 4.98
CA GLY A 147 21.85 13.37 5.67
C GLY A 147 22.83 14.47 6.09
N GLN A 148 22.81 15.62 5.43
CA GLN A 148 23.45 16.81 6.00
C GLN A 148 22.69 17.17 7.28
N ALA A 149 23.43 17.38 8.38
CA ALA A 149 22.85 18.01 9.55
C ALA A 149 22.19 19.32 9.10
N ILE A 150 20.89 19.46 9.36
CA ILE A 150 20.23 20.76 9.27
C ILE A 150 20.72 21.51 10.51
N ILE A 151 21.78 22.30 10.33
CA ILE A 151 22.28 23.28 11.31
C ILE A 151 21.51 24.59 11.11
#